data_AF-A0A4Q3VQJ7-F1
#
_entry.id   AF-A0A4Q3VQJ7-F1
#
_cell.length_a   1.000
_cell.length_b   1.000
_cell.length_c   1.000
_cell.angle_alpha   90.00
_cell.angle_beta   90.00
_cell.angle_gamma   90.00
#
_symmetry.space_group_name_H-M   'P 1'
#
loop_
_entity.id
_entity.type
_entity.pdbx_description
1 polymer ?
#
loop_
_entity_poly.entity_id
_entity_poly.type
_entity_poly.pdbx_seq_one_letter_code
_entity_poly.pdbx_strand_id
1 'polypeptide(L)'
;MVRPSPIIGASGAVAGLVAYYAFRYQAMRVPVVPRVALPVLALTSVWLVLQALGALIRIGESGGTAFWAHLGGFGMGLLLSAVFRAPDFGDARTRELAESCRQLGDENTEARTLAKLVDLVAEDELPETVRRLHRLKSLEEIPNGRRLALGEKLAGTAPDEARLLFESAYTDAGPMQLPDVLLALSNFERGRNDSRSGELAQVLVRDYPLHPAADVARKRGWAI
;
A
#
# COMPACT_ATOMS: atom_id res chain seq x y z
N MET A 1 -43.47 -37.88 11.78
CA MET A 1 -43.05 -36.89 10.77
C MET A 1 -42.03 -35.95 11.39
N VAL A 2 -40.74 -36.09 11.06
CA VAL A 2 -39.70 -35.14 11.50
C VAL A 2 -39.72 -33.98 10.51
N ARG A 3 -40.01 -32.76 10.98
CA ARG A 3 -39.88 -31.56 10.15
C ARG A 3 -38.38 -31.20 10.08
N PRO A 4 -37.76 -31.06 8.90
CA PRO A 4 -36.40 -30.55 8.83
C PRO A 4 -36.40 -29.13 9.39
N SER A 5 -35.60 -28.89 10.41
CA SER A 5 -35.41 -27.55 10.98
C SER A 5 -34.67 -26.69 9.95
N PRO A 6 -35.21 -25.54 9.52
CA PRO A 6 -34.58 -24.69 8.53
C PRO A 6 -33.56 -23.80 9.24
N ILE A 7 -32.45 -24.38 9.70
CA ILE A 7 -31.28 -23.57 10.04
C ILE A 7 -30.38 -23.60 8.82
N ILE A 8 -30.74 -22.78 7.83
CA ILE A 8 -29.87 -22.52 6.68
C ILE A 8 -28.76 -21.57 7.17
N GLY A 9 -27.54 -22.09 7.29
CA GLY A 9 -26.32 -21.42 6.86
C GLY A 9 -25.79 -20.19 7.60
N ALA A 10 -26.43 -19.67 8.66
CA ALA A 10 -25.95 -18.46 9.35
C ALA A 10 -24.50 -18.60 9.87
N SER A 11 -24.14 -19.78 10.38
CA SER A 11 -22.78 -20.03 10.88
C SER A 11 -21.72 -20.06 9.78
N GLY A 12 -22.08 -20.46 8.56
CA GLY A 12 -21.20 -20.36 7.39
C GLY A 12 -20.95 -18.91 6.99
N ALA A 13 -22.00 -18.07 7.02
CA ALA A 13 -21.87 -16.64 6.80
C ALA A 13 -20.96 -15.97 7.86
N VAL A 14 -21.11 -16.33 9.13
CA VAL A 14 -20.21 -15.88 10.21
C VAL A 14 -18.77 -16.32 9.95
N ALA A 15 -18.55 -17.57 9.52
CA ALA A 15 -17.20 -18.05 9.16
C ALA A 15 -16.59 -17.21 8.02
N GLY A 16 -17.41 -16.77 7.05
CA GLY A 16 -16.99 -15.85 6.01
C GLY A 16 -16.61 -14.47 6.53
N LEU A 17 -17.40 -13.89 7.44
CA LEU A 17 -17.04 -12.62 8.10
C LEU A 17 -15.73 -12.75 8.89
N VAL A 18 -15.58 -13.84 9.65
CA VAL A 18 -14.35 -14.11 10.40
C VAL A 18 -13.14 -14.21 9.48
N ALA A 19 -13.24 -14.91 8.35
CA ALA A 19 -12.16 -15.03 7.37
C ALA A 19 -11.80 -13.68 6.74
N TYR A 20 -12.82 -12.90 6.35
CA TYR A 20 -12.65 -11.58 5.75
C TYR A 20 -11.87 -10.64 6.69
N TYR A 21 -12.27 -10.58 7.96
CA TYR A 21 -11.59 -9.77 8.97
C TYR A 21 -10.21 -10.34 9.33
N ALA A 22 -10.07 -11.64 9.54
CA ALA A 22 -8.79 -12.22 9.94
C ALA A 22 -7.67 -11.97 8.93
N PHE A 23 -7.99 -12.04 7.65
CA PHE A 23 -7.03 -11.76 6.58
C PHE A 23 -6.65 -10.28 6.52
N ARG A 24 -7.63 -9.38 6.70
CA ARG A 24 -7.40 -7.93 6.69
C ARG A 24 -6.65 -7.44 7.93
N TYR A 25 -6.84 -8.10 9.07
CA TYR A 25 -6.32 -7.69 10.39
C TYR A 25 -5.41 -8.75 11.02
N GLN A 26 -4.51 -9.30 10.20
CA GLN A 26 -3.68 -10.43 10.60
C GLN A 26 -2.96 -10.27 11.95
N ALA A 27 -2.47 -9.06 12.25
CA ALA A 27 -1.68 -8.76 13.43
C ALA A 27 -2.49 -8.19 14.61
N MET A 28 -3.78 -7.92 14.43
CA MET A 28 -4.63 -7.44 15.52
C MET A 28 -4.67 -8.51 16.61
N ARG A 29 -4.37 -8.13 17.85
CA ARG A 29 -4.36 -9.05 18.99
C ARG A 29 -5.68 -8.99 19.73
N VAL A 30 -6.31 -10.14 19.90
CA VAL A 30 -7.56 -10.28 20.66
C VAL A 30 -7.24 -10.92 22.00
N PRO A 31 -7.69 -10.34 23.13
CA PRO A 31 -7.50 -10.93 24.44
C PRO A 31 -8.26 -12.26 24.50
N VAL A 32 -7.53 -13.34 24.79
CA VAL A 32 -8.11 -14.68 24.95
C VAL A 32 -8.31 -15.04 26.41
N VAL A 33 -7.39 -14.60 27.27
CA VAL A 33 -7.45 -14.71 28.73
C VAL A 33 -6.76 -13.48 29.34
N PRO A 34 -6.93 -13.19 30.64
CA PRO A 34 -6.24 -12.07 31.28
C PRO A 34 -4.74 -12.07 30.98
N ARG A 35 -4.19 -10.94 30.51
CA ARG A 35 -2.78 -10.73 30.13
C ARG A 35 -2.28 -11.49 28.90
N VAL A 36 -3.12 -12.28 28.22
CA VAL A 36 -2.73 -12.99 26.99
C VAL A 36 -3.63 -12.55 25.85
N ALA A 37 -3.02 -11.98 24.81
CA ALA A 37 -3.70 -11.64 23.57
C ALA A 37 -2.97 -12.31 22.41
N LEU A 38 -3.74 -12.97 21.54
CA LEU A 38 -3.21 -13.68 20.39
C LEU A 38 -3.63 -12.98 19.09
N PRO A 39 -2.80 -13.03 18.04
CA PRO A 39 -3.20 -12.50 16.73
C PRO A 39 -4.48 -13.17 16.24
N VAL A 40 -5.41 -12.40 15.67
CA VAL A 40 -6.66 -12.92 15.08
C VAL A 40 -6.35 -14.00 14.04
N LEU A 41 -5.29 -13.81 13.24
CA LEU A 41 -4.87 -14.81 12.26
C LEU A 41 -4.52 -16.15 12.91
N ALA A 42 -3.84 -16.15 14.06
CA ALA A 42 -3.48 -17.38 14.76
C ALA A 42 -4.73 -18.12 15.26
N LEU A 43 -5.65 -17.39 15.89
CA LEU A 43 -6.90 -17.96 16.42
C LEU A 43 -7.77 -18.57 15.32
N THR A 44 -7.93 -17.83 14.22
CA THR A 44 -8.77 -18.26 13.10
C THR A 44 -8.13 -19.39 12.30
N SER A 45 -6.79 -19.42 12.19
CA SER A 45 -6.08 -20.55 11.56
C SER A 45 -6.23 -21.83 12.36
N VAL A 46 -6.09 -21.78 13.69
CA VAL A 46 -6.32 -22.95 14.56
C VAL A 46 -7.76 -23.45 14.41
N TRP A 47 -8.73 -22.55 14.47
CA TRP A 47 -10.14 -22.92 14.27
C TRP A 47 -10.37 -23.56 12.90
N LEU A 48 -9.83 -22.98 11.82
CA LEU A 48 -9.97 -23.53 10.47
C LEU A 48 -9.38 -24.94 10.34
N VAL A 49 -8.24 -25.20 10.96
CA VAL A 49 -7.63 -26.54 11.01
C VAL A 49 -8.55 -27.53 11.70
N LEU A 50 -9.15 -27.15 12.84
CA LEU A 50 -10.14 -27.99 13.51
C LEU A 50 -11.35 -28.26 12.62
N GLN A 51 -11.79 -27.27 11.82
CA GLN A 51 -12.89 -27.47 10.89
C GLN A 51 -12.54 -28.46 9.77
N ALA A 52 -11.33 -28.37 9.22
CA ALA A 52 -10.84 -29.30 8.20
C ALA A 52 -10.71 -30.74 8.73
N LEU A 53 -10.16 -30.90 9.93
CA LEU A 53 -10.05 -32.21 10.60
C LEU A 53 -11.43 -32.80 10.88
N GLY A 54 -12.37 -32.00 11.39
CA GLY A 54 -13.75 -32.43 11.64
C GLY A 54 -14.47 -32.84 10.35
N ALA A 55 -14.28 -32.10 9.26
CA ALA A 55 -14.82 -32.45 7.94
C ALA A 55 -14.29 -33.80 7.43
N LEU A 56 -13.00 -34.07 7.63
CA LEU A 56 -12.33 -35.30 7.19
C LEU A 56 -12.71 -36.52 8.02
N ILE A 57 -12.81 -36.36 9.35
CA ILE A 57 -13.15 -37.46 10.27
C ILE A 57 -14.61 -37.90 10.08
N ARG A 58 -15.51 -36.97 9.80
CA ARG A 58 -16.98 -37.21 9.76
C ARG A 58 -17.52 -37.35 8.33
N ILE A 59 -16.69 -37.77 7.38
CA ILE A 59 -17.12 -37.99 6.00
C ILE A 59 -18.25 -39.03 5.97
N GLY A 60 -19.36 -38.67 5.32
CA GLY A 60 -20.53 -39.55 5.19
C GLY A 60 -21.47 -39.54 6.39
N GLU A 61 -21.14 -38.82 7.48
CA GLU A 61 -22.04 -38.62 8.61
C GLU A 61 -22.93 -37.38 8.41
N SER A 62 -24.15 -37.42 8.95
CA SER A 62 -25.07 -36.27 8.93
C SER A 62 -24.48 -35.00 9.55
N GLY A 63 -23.60 -35.14 10.55
CA GLY A 63 -22.89 -34.02 11.21
C GLY A 63 -21.70 -33.44 10.44
N GLY A 64 -21.19 -34.14 9.41
CA GLY A 64 -20.06 -33.66 8.60
C GLY A 64 -20.40 -32.43 7.75
N THR A 65 -21.68 -32.27 7.39
CA THR A 65 -22.19 -31.15 6.58
C THR A 65 -21.91 -29.77 7.19
N ALA A 66 -21.92 -29.66 8.52
CA ALA A 66 -21.64 -28.41 9.23
C ALA A 66 -20.20 -27.93 9.02
N PHE A 67 -19.23 -28.83 9.05
CA PHE A 67 -17.81 -28.51 8.84
C PHE A 67 -17.56 -28.01 7.42
N TRP A 68 -18.17 -28.64 6.41
CA TRP A 68 -18.10 -28.19 5.03
C TRP A 68 -18.74 -26.82 4.82
N ALA A 69 -19.84 -26.51 5.50
CA ALA A 69 -20.46 -25.20 5.46
C ALA A 69 -19.54 -24.11 6.05
N HIS A 70 -18.80 -24.40 7.11
CA HIS A 70 -17.82 -23.47 7.69
C HIS A 70 -16.61 -23.26 6.78
N LEU A 71 -16.07 -24.32 6.18
CA LEU A 71 -14.96 -24.22 5.22
C LEU A 71 -15.36 -23.42 3.98
N GLY A 72 -16.54 -23.69 3.42
CA GLY A 72 -17.08 -22.93 2.28
C GLY A 72 -17.32 -21.46 2.61
N GLY A 73 -17.90 -21.19 3.78
CA GLY A 73 -18.08 -19.83 4.28
C GLY A 73 -16.75 -19.08 4.44
N PHE A 74 -15.77 -19.71 5.09
CA PHE A 74 -14.43 -19.15 5.27
C PHE A 74 -13.74 -18.86 3.93
N GLY A 75 -13.78 -19.81 2.99
CA GLY A 75 -13.22 -19.63 1.65
C GLY A 75 -13.87 -18.48 0.88
N MET A 76 -15.20 -18.35 0.95
CA MET A 76 -15.91 -17.20 0.38
C MET A 76 -15.48 -15.89 1.04
N GLY A 77 -15.32 -15.86 2.36
CA GLY A 77 -14.81 -14.68 3.08
C GLY A 77 -13.42 -14.23 2.63
N LEU A 78 -12.50 -15.19 2.41
CA LEU A 78 -11.18 -14.90 1.84
C LEU A 78 -11.26 -14.35 0.43
N LEU A 79 -12.09 -14.96 -0.43
CA LEU A 79 -12.30 -14.48 -1.80
C LEU A 79 -12.85 -13.05 -1.80
N LEU A 80 -13.86 -12.77 -0.98
CA LEU A 80 -14.42 -11.43 -0.84
C LEU A 80 -13.38 -10.44 -0.29
N SER A 81 -12.48 -10.87 0.60
CA SER A 81 -11.37 -10.03 1.10
C SER A 81 -10.38 -9.67 0.00
N ALA A 82 -10.10 -10.59 -0.92
CA ALA A 82 -9.22 -10.34 -2.06
C ALA A 82 -9.90 -9.45 -3.14
N VAL A 83 -11.19 -9.68 -3.41
CA VAL A 83 -11.97 -8.93 -4.41
C VAL A 83 -12.28 -7.53 -3.91
N PHE A 84 -12.87 -7.42 -2.72
CA PHE A 84 -13.06 -6.15 -2.04
C PHE A 84 -11.78 -5.85 -1.30
N ARG A 85 -10.83 -5.22 -2.00
CA ARG A 85 -9.70 -4.50 -1.41
C ARG A 85 -10.22 -3.33 -0.57
N ALA A 86 -11.02 -3.61 0.47
CA ALA A 86 -11.37 -2.62 1.48
C ALA A 86 -10.06 -2.00 1.96
N PRO A 87 -9.99 -0.67 2.16
CA PRO A 87 -8.77 -0.02 2.61
C PRO A 87 -8.18 -0.79 3.79
N ASP A 88 -6.87 -0.98 3.77
CA ASP A 88 -6.17 -1.65 4.86
C ASP A 88 -6.54 -0.85 6.11
N PHE A 89 -7.05 -1.48 7.16
CA PHE A 89 -7.23 -0.73 8.41
C PHE A 89 -5.87 -0.30 8.98
N GLY A 90 -4.77 -0.84 8.45
CA GLY A 90 -3.45 -0.23 8.53
C GLY A 90 -3.47 1.22 8.07
N ASP A 91 -4.15 1.55 6.98
CA ASP A 91 -4.36 2.90 6.46
C ASP A 91 -5.15 3.74 7.46
N ALA A 92 -6.25 3.22 8.01
CA ALA A 92 -7.07 3.95 8.98
C ALA A 92 -6.29 4.29 10.26
N ARG A 93 -5.56 3.32 10.83
CA ARG A 93 -4.72 3.55 12.01
C ARG A 93 -3.53 4.47 11.72
N THR A 94 -2.93 4.35 10.54
CA THR A 94 -1.82 5.20 10.10
C THR A 94 -2.29 6.63 9.89
N ARG A 95 -3.50 6.83 9.33
CA ARG A 95 -4.17 8.13 9.24
C ARG A 95 -4.42 8.72 10.62
N GLU A 96 -5.06 7.97 11.52
CA GLU A 96 -5.35 8.41 12.89
C GLU A 96 -4.07 8.76 13.66
N LEU A 97 -3.00 7.99 13.49
CA LEU A 97 -1.70 8.30 14.07
C LEU A 97 -1.11 9.60 13.50
N ALA A 98 -1.14 9.78 12.19
CA ALA A 98 -0.65 11.01 11.54
C ALA A 98 -1.46 12.24 11.98
N GLU A 99 -2.77 12.10 12.20
CA GLU A 99 -3.62 13.16 12.76
C GLU A 99 -3.31 13.45 14.23
N SER A 100 -3.13 12.40 15.03
CA SER A 100 -2.77 12.52 16.44
C SER A 100 -1.41 13.20 16.62
N CYS A 101 -0.40 12.81 15.83
CA CYS A 101 0.92 13.46 15.84
C CYS A 101 0.83 14.94 15.49
N ARG A 102 0.01 15.30 14.50
CA ARG A 102 -0.23 16.71 14.14
C ARG A 102 -0.87 17.50 15.27
N GLN A 103 -1.88 16.92 15.94
CA GLN A 103 -2.53 17.57 17.09
C GLN A 103 -1.56 17.78 18.26
N LEU A 104 -0.63 16.84 18.45
CA LEU A 104 0.40 16.90 19.48
C LEU A 104 1.62 17.75 19.09
N GLY A 105 1.74 18.18 17.84
CA GLY A 105 2.91 18.90 17.31
C GLY A 105 4.16 18.03 17.14
N ASP A 106 4.03 16.70 17.08
CA ASP A 106 5.16 15.79 16.81
C ASP A 106 5.39 15.65 15.30
N GLU A 107 6.05 16.65 14.72
CA GLU A 107 6.33 16.75 13.28
C GLU A 107 7.16 15.57 12.75
N ASN A 108 8.13 15.07 13.53
CA ASN A 108 9.00 13.98 13.12
C ASN A 108 8.24 12.65 12.98
N THR A 109 7.37 12.34 13.95
CA THR A 109 6.56 11.12 13.88
C THR A 109 5.43 11.26 12.86
N GLU A 110 4.87 12.46 12.70
CA GLU A 110 3.94 12.77 11.62
C GLU A 110 4.57 12.49 10.25
N ALA A 111 5.76 13.03 9.98
CA ALA A 111 6.48 12.83 8.72
C ALA A 111 6.74 11.36 8.41
N ARG A 112 7.30 10.60 9.36
CA ARG A 112 7.53 9.15 9.20
C ARG A 112 6.25 8.36 8.96
N THR A 113 5.14 8.81 9.55
CA THR A 113 3.84 8.14 9.39
C THR A 113 3.24 8.46 8.02
N LEU A 114 3.31 9.72 7.57
CA LEU A 114 2.89 10.14 6.25
C LEU A 114 3.73 9.47 5.14
N ALA A 115 5.03 9.30 5.34
CA ALA A 115 5.92 8.60 4.40
C ALA A 115 5.55 7.12 4.21
N LYS A 116 4.95 6.46 5.21
CA LYS A 116 4.34 5.12 5.04
C LYS A 116 2.99 5.20 4.36
N LEU A 117 2.24 6.27 4.66
CA LEU A 117 0.88 6.48 4.18
C LEU A 117 0.83 6.67 2.65
N VAL A 118 1.88 7.20 2.01
CA VAL A 118 1.94 7.36 0.53
C VAL A 118 1.74 6.06 -0.25
N ASP A 119 2.08 4.91 0.33
CA ASP A 119 1.90 3.59 -0.29
C ASP A 119 0.52 2.97 -0.01
N LEU A 120 -0.22 3.58 0.92
CA LEU A 120 -1.47 3.07 1.48
C LEU A 120 -2.69 3.88 1.02
N VAL A 121 -2.51 5.17 0.73
CA VAL A 121 -3.60 6.05 0.33
C VAL A 121 -4.08 5.79 -1.09
N ALA A 122 -5.36 6.08 -1.31
CA ALA A 122 -5.92 6.15 -2.65
C ALA A 122 -5.24 7.25 -3.49
N GLU A 123 -5.31 7.13 -4.81
CA GLU A 123 -4.56 8.01 -5.72
C GLU A 123 -5.01 9.47 -5.67
N ASP A 124 -6.27 9.71 -5.33
CA ASP A 124 -6.87 11.03 -5.14
C ASP A 124 -6.43 11.71 -3.83
N GLU A 125 -6.07 10.93 -2.81
CA GLU A 125 -5.53 11.43 -1.53
C GLU A 125 -4.02 11.67 -1.56
N LEU A 126 -3.30 11.08 -2.52
CA LEU A 126 -1.84 11.15 -2.62
C LEU A 126 -1.30 12.59 -2.71
N PRO A 127 -1.87 13.52 -3.53
CA PRO A 127 -1.37 14.89 -3.62
C PRO A 127 -1.36 15.63 -2.28
N GLU A 128 -2.42 15.48 -1.46
CA GLU A 128 -2.45 16.14 -0.15
C GLU A 128 -1.42 15.56 0.82
N THR A 129 -1.19 14.25 0.77
CA THR A 129 -0.16 13.60 1.58
C THR A 129 1.24 14.13 1.23
N VAL A 130 1.53 14.29 -0.07
CA VAL A 130 2.78 14.88 -0.56
C VAL A 130 2.92 16.35 -0.15
N ARG A 131 1.87 17.17 -0.33
CA ARG A 131 1.87 18.57 0.13
C ARG A 131 2.14 18.68 1.62
N ARG A 132 1.58 17.78 2.42
CA ARG A 132 1.77 17.74 3.87
C ARG A 132 3.21 17.39 4.25
N LEU A 133 3.80 16.37 3.63
CA LEU A 133 5.23 16.05 3.80
C LEU A 133 6.14 17.20 3.37
N HIS A 134 5.79 17.90 2.29
CA HIS A 134 6.53 19.07 1.85
C HIS A 134 6.48 20.22 2.86
N ARG A 135 5.31 20.50 3.46
CA ARG A 135 5.18 21.52 4.52
C ARG A 135 6.04 21.20 5.74
N LEU A 136 6.18 19.91 6.08
CA LEU A 136 7.06 19.43 7.15
C LEU A 136 8.55 19.41 6.74
N LYS A 137 8.86 19.70 5.46
CA LYS A 137 10.21 19.58 4.88
C LYS A 137 10.80 18.19 5.11
N SER A 138 10.01 17.15 4.85
CA SER A 138 10.39 15.75 5.13
C SER A 138 10.05 14.83 3.96
N LEU A 139 10.16 15.32 2.72
CA LEU A 139 9.94 14.47 1.54
C LEU A 139 11.02 13.38 1.40
N GLU A 140 12.21 13.61 1.96
CA GLU A 140 13.33 12.69 2.03
C GLU A 140 13.06 11.44 2.90
N GLU A 141 12.03 11.47 3.75
CA GLU A 141 11.54 10.27 4.44
C GLU A 141 10.99 9.23 3.44
N ILE A 142 10.59 9.67 2.24
CA ILE A 142 10.26 8.79 1.12
C ILE A 142 11.57 8.44 0.38
N PRO A 143 11.91 7.15 0.19
CA PRO A 143 13.09 6.74 -0.57
C PRO A 143 13.14 7.39 -1.97
N ASN A 144 14.32 7.80 -2.42
CA ASN A 144 14.53 8.54 -3.68
C ASN A 144 13.83 7.89 -4.89
N GLY A 145 14.07 6.60 -5.14
CA GLY A 145 13.41 5.87 -6.23
C GLY A 145 11.88 5.82 -6.10
N ARG A 146 11.35 5.85 -4.87
CA ARG A 146 9.91 5.90 -4.64
C ARG A 146 9.34 7.29 -4.93
N ARG A 147 10.07 8.37 -4.61
CA ARG A 147 9.71 9.74 -5.01
C ARG A 147 9.62 9.87 -6.53
N LEU A 148 10.55 9.27 -7.29
CA LEU A 148 10.49 9.26 -8.76
C LEU A 148 9.22 8.57 -9.27
N ALA A 149 8.93 7.36 -8.78
CA ALA A 149 7.74 6.61 -9.19
C ALA A 149 6.43 7.34 -8.86
N LEU A 150 6.36 7.98 -7.68
CA LEU A 150 5.20 8.79 -7.28
C LEU A 150 5.10 10.07 -8.13
N GLY A 151 6.22 10.70 -8.45
CA GLY A 151 6.27 11.89 -9.30
C GLY A 151 5.77 11.59 -10.72
N GLU A 152 6.20 10.48 -11.31
CA GLU A 152 5.72 10.04 -12.63
C GLU A 152 4.21 9.76 -12.61
N LYS A 153 3.73 9.11 -11.54
CA LYS A 153 2.31 8.82 -11.35
C LYS A 153 1.46 10.09 -11.25
N LEU A 154 1.94 11.10 -10.54
CA LEU A 154 1.25 12.37 -10.34
C LEU A 154 1.44 13.37 -11.49
N ALA A 155 2.40 13.15 -12.39
CA ALA A 155 2.77 14.12 -13.43
C ALA A 155 1.60 14.57 -14.33
N GLY A 156 0.60 13.71 -14.53
CA GLY A 156 -0.60 14.00 -15.31
C GLY A 156 -1.76 14.60 -14.52
N THR A 157 -1.91 14.26 -13.25
CA THR A 157 -3.08 14.62 -12.43
C THR A 157 -2.82 15.74 -11.44
N ALA A 158 -1.60 15.82 -10.90
CA ALA A 158 -1.18 16.73 -9.85
C ALA A 158 0.27 17.21 -10.10
N PRO A 159 0.48 18.09 -11.10
CA PRO A 159 1.82 18.44 -11.59
C PRO A 159 2.65 19.20 -10.55
N ASP A 160 2.04 19.98 -9.68
CA ASP A 160 2.77 20.74 -8.65
C ASP A 160 3.38 19.78 -7.62
N GLU A 161 2.63 18.77 -7.18
CA GLU A 161 3.12 17.73 -6.27
C GLU A 161 4.14 16.80 -6.92
N ALA A 162 3.95 16.48 -8.20
CA ALA A 162 4.94 15.75 -8.98
C ALA A 162 6.27 16.52 -9.03
N ARG A 163 6.23 17.84 -9.26
CA ARG A 163 7.40 18.71 -9.22
C ARG A 163 8.09 18.65 -7.86
N LEU A 164 7.34 18.77 -6.75
CA LEU A 164 7.91 18.68 -5.40
C LEU A 164 8.68 17.37 -5.17
N LEU A 165 8.14 16.25 -5.64
CA LEU A 165 8.79 14.94 -5.52
C LEU A 165 10.07 14.85 -6.35
N PHE A 166 10.03 15.29 -7.60
CA PHE A 166 11.22 15.26 -8.47
C PHE A 166 12.33 16.20 -7.97
N GLU A 167 11.99 17.41 -7.53
CA GLU A 167 12.96 18.37 -6.98
C GLU A 167 13.61 17.85 -5.70
N SER A 168 12.79 17.28 -4.81
CA SER A 168 13.28 16.66 -3.59
C SER A 168 14.22 15.48 -3.91
N ALA A 169 13.85 14.62 -4.86
CA ALA A 169 14.70 13.52 -5.31
C ALA A 169 15.98 14.01 -6.00
N TYR A 170 15.94 15.13 -6.74
CA TYR A 170 17.12 15.72 -7.36
C TYR A 170 18.09 16.29 -6.33
N THR A 171 17.56 16.91 -5.27
CA THR A 171 18.35 17.58 -4.23
C THR A 171 19.24 16.62 -3.43
N ASP A 172 18.79 15.38 -3.18
CA ASP A 172 19.53 14.40 -2.37
C ASP A 172 20.00 13.16 -3.16
N ALA A 173 19.88 13.19 -4.50
CA ALA A 173 20.32 12.10 -5.35
C ALA A 173 21.83 11.85 -5.25
N GLY A 174 22.20 10.62 -4.88
CA GLY A 174 23.58 10.16 -4.99
C GLY A 174 24.00 9.93 -6.46
N PRO A 175 25.30 9.79 -6.75
CA PRO A 175 25.81 9.63 -8.12
C PRO A 175 25.22 8.44 -8.89
N MET A 176 24.78 7.39 -8.18
CA MET A 176 24.14 6.21 -8.78
C MET A 176 22.68 6.46 -9.18
N GLN A 177 21.99 7.39 -8.52
CA GLN A 177 20.57 7.67 -8.74
C GLN A 177 20.35 8.90 -9.61
N LEU A 178 21.29 9.85 -9.57
CA LEU A 178 21.20 11.12 -10.28
C LEU A 178 20.90 11.00 -11.78
N PRO A 179 21.43 10.02 -12.55
CA PRO A 179 21.11 9.90 -13.97
C PRO A 179 19.62 9.64 -14.24
N ASP A 180 18.99 8.79 -13.44
CA ASP A 180 17.57 8.46 -13.59
C ASP A 180 16.70 9.64 -13.14
N VAL A 181 17.11 10.35 -12.08
CA VAL A 181 16.42 11.56 -11.63
C VAL A 181 16.49 12.67 -12.69
N LEU A 182 17.66 12.90 -13.29
CA LEU A 182 17.84 13.87 -14.37
C LEU A 182 16.96 13.54 -15.58
N LEU A 183 16.87 12.27 -15.96
CA LEU A 183 16.01 11.82 -17.06
C LEU A 183 14.53 12.05 -16.73
N ALA A 184 14.09 11.65 -15.54
CA ALA A 184 12.70 11.77 -15.11
C ALA A 184 12.29 13.25 -15.01
N LEU A 185 13.12 14.10 -14.40
CA LEU A 185 12.86 15.53 -14.28
C LEU A 185 12.93 16.24 -15.63
N SER A 186 13.88 15.89 -16.51
CA SER A 186 13.93 16.41 -17.88
C SER A 186 12.65 16.07 -18.64
N ASN A 187 12.18 14.82 -18.57
CA ASN A 187 10.92 14.39 -19.18
C ASN A 187 9.71 15.15 -18.61
N PHE A 188 9.67 15.33 -17.29
CA PHE A 188 8.60 16.05 -16.62
C PHE A 188 8.54 17.53 -17.02
N GLU A 189 9.69 18.19 -17.16
CA GLU A 189 9.73 19.60 -17.56
C GLU A 189 9.45 19.82 -19.06
N ARG A 190 9.46 18.77 -19.90
CA ARG A 190 9.12 18.93 -21.32
C ARG A 190 7.71 19.48 -21.51
N GLY A 191 7.57 20.48 -22.38
CA GLY A 191 6.32 21.18 -22.64
C GLY A 191 5.86 22.09 -21.50
N ARG A 192 6.60 22.14 -20.38
CA ARG A 192 6.34 23.04 -19.24
C ARG A 192 7.44 24.09 -19.14
N ASN A 193 8.69 23.66 -19.17
CA ASN A 193 9.89 24.48 -19.17
C ASN A 193 10.97 23.80 -20.05
N ASP A 194 10.91 24.05 -21.35
CA ASP A 194 11.78 23.40 -22.32
C ASP A 194 13.26 23.80 -22.16
N SER A 195 13.56 25.02 -21.67
CA SER A 195 14.94 25.43 -21.35
C SER A 195 15.53 24.52 -20.28
N ARG A 196 14.82 24.40 -19.15
CA ARG A 196 15.25 23.56 -18.04
C ARG A 196 15.31 22.08 -18.42
N SER A 197 14.33 21.61 -19.18
CA SER A 197 14.32 20.23 -19.69
C SER A 197 15.58 19.92 -20.51
N GLY A 198 15.96 20.84 -21.41
CA GLY A 198 17.17 20.73 -22.24
C GLY A 198 18.45 20.80 -21.42
N GLU A 199 18.54 21.72 -20.45
CA GLU A 199 19.69 21.83 -19.54
C GLU A 199 19.91 20.53 -18.76
N LEU A 200 18.85 19.96 -18.19
CA LEU A 200 18.92 18.69 -17.44
C LEU A 200 19.36 17.52 -18.33
N ALA A 201 18.84 17.46 -19.56
CA ALA A 201 19.24 16.43 -20.53
C ALA A 201 20.71 16.58 -20.95
N GLN A 202 21.19 17.82 -21.12
CA GLN A 202 22.59 18.09 -21.43
C GLN A 202 23.52 17.68 -20.28
N VAL A 203 23.15 18.02 -19.04
CA VAL A 203 23.90 17.57 -17.85
C VAL A 203 23.96 16.05 -17.79
N LEU A 204 22.84 15.37 -18.01
CA LEU A 204 22.77 13.91 -18.06
C LEU A 204 23.73 13.31 -19.08
N VAL A 205 23.71 13.81 -20.32
CA VAL A 205 24.56 13.27 -21.40
C VAL A 205 26.03 13.62 -21.20
N ARG A 206 26.33 14.82 -20.69
CA ARG A 206 27.70 15.29 -20.43
C ARG A 206 28.37 14.52 -19.29
N ASP A 207 27.68 14.40 -18.15
CA ASP A 207 28.29 13.87 -16.92
C ASP A 207 28.13 12.35 -16.79
N TYR A 208 27.14 11.76 -17.47
CA TYR A 208 26.84 10.32 -17.44
C TYR A 208 26.74 9.69 -18.84
N PRO A 209 27.75 9.87 -19.71
CA PRO A 209 27.64 9.51 -21.13
C PRO A 209 27.40 8.01 -21.40
N LEU A 210 27.80 7.12 -20.48
CA LEU A 210 27.66 5.67 -20.60
C LEU A 210 26.42 5.11 -19.87
N HIS A 211 25.63 5.95 -19.21
CA HIS A 211 24.45 5.50 -18.47
C HIS A 211 23.27 5.24 -19.41
N PRO A 212 22.44 4.18 -19.19
CA PRO A 212 21.26 3.91 -20.02
C PRO A 212 20.31 5.11 -20.13
N ALA A 213 20.19 5.91 -19.07
CA ALA A 213 19.39 7.13 -19.09
C ALA A 213 19.88 8.17 -20.12
N ALA A 214 21.20 8.32 -20.29
CA ALA A 214 21.78 9.19 -21.31
C ALA A 214 21.52 8.68 -22.73
N ASP A 215 21.53 7.35 -22.93
CA ASP A 215 21.13 6.75 -24.21
C ASP A 215 19.67 7.05 -24.56
N VAL A 216 18.77 6.99 -23.57
CA VAL A 216 17.36 7.36 -23.75
C VAL A 216 17.24 8.83 -24.15
N ALA A 217 17.94 9.74 -23.46
CA ALA A 217 17.92 11.16 -23.79
C ALA A 217 18.44 11.44 -25.21
N ARG A 218 19.55 10.82 -25.63
CA ARG A 218 20.10 10.93 -26.99
C ARG A 218 19.13 10.41 -28.05
N LYS A 219 18.57 9.20 -27.85
CA LYS A 219 17.62 8.59 -28.79
C LYS A 219 16.37 9.44 -29.00
N ARG A 220 15.94 10.16 -27.95
CA ARG A 220 14.79 11.06 -28.03
C ARG A 220 15.14 12.47 -28.52
N GLY A 221 16.42 12.75 -28.81
CA GLY A 221 16.89 14.05 -29.29
C GLY A 221 16.81 15.15 -28.23
N TRP A 222 16.98 14.81 -26.95
CA TRP A 222 16.82 15.77 -25.83
C TRP A 222 18.11 16.54 -25.52
N ALA A 223 19.25 15.95 -25.89
CA ALA A 223 20.56 16.57 -25.81
C ALA A 223 21.35 16.20 -27.08
N ILE A 224 22.13 17.18 -27.56
CA ILE A 224 22.94 17.11 -28.77
C ILE A 224 24.40 16.87 -28.37
#